data_AF-A0A2R6IN50-F1
#
_entry.id   AF-A0A2R6IN50-F1
#
_cell.length_a   1.000
_cell.length_b   1.000
_cell.length_c   1.000
_cell.angle_alpha   90.00
_cell.angle_beta   90.00
_cell.angle_gamma   90.00
#
_symmetry.space_group_name_H-M   'P 1'
#
loop_
_entity.id
_entity.type
_entity.pdbx_description
1 polymer ?
#
loop_
_entity_poly.entity_id
_entity_poly.type
_entity_poly.pdbx_seq_one_letter_code
_entity_poly.pdbx_strand_id
1 'polypeptide(L)'
;MGDERVSAVKYVGPATAETLAEASFGVDDIREKAVSYRMLVDAGVNPGVAARIRREHSLAWSFESEGDDLGRRSSQVRGLGDAERAWVAASSGDWQEEESKPEPDGEAAWVAASGGDGAKADGSGDPVAAESAWRDRSRPTPVGSLDGVGATEAADLAEAGITSVRALASADPEAVAAALDRDADRVAELRDAAVDHAGRSP
;
A
#
# COMPACT_ATOMS: atom_id res chain seq x y z
N MET A 1 34.82 -6.35 -27.83
CA MET A 1 33.53 -5.94 -28.43
C MET A 1 32.46 -6.19 -27.39
N GLY A 2 31.89 -5.18 -26.75
CA GLY A 2 30.87 -5.41 -25.70
C GLY A 2 30.40 -4.22 -24.86
N ASP A 3 30.88 -2.99 -25.12
CA ASP A 3 30.66 -1.87 -24.18
C ASP A 3 29.46 -0.96 -24.51
N GLU A 4 28.85 -1.08 -25.69
CA GLU A 4 27.81 -0.14 -26.14
C GLU A 4 26.36 -0.58 -25.83
N ARG A 5 26.17 -1.71 -25.12
CA ARG A 5 24.84 -2.27 -24.80
C ARG A 5 24.41 -2.06 -23.34
N VAL A 6 25.33 -1.63 -22.48
CA VAL A 6 25.13 -1.58 -21.02
C VAL A 6 24.31 -0.34 -20.60
N SER A 7 24.32 0.73 -21.38
CA SER A 7 23.58 1.98 -21.11
C SER A 7 22.18 2.05 -21.75
N ALA A 8 21.74 1.00 -22.44
CA ALA A 8 20.49 1.00 -23.19
C ALA A 8 19.26 0.54 -22.37
N VAL A 9 19.44 0.32 -21.05
CA VAL A 9 18.36 -0.02 -20.12
C VAL A 9 18.10 1.17 -19.22
N LYS A 10 16.83 1.54 -19.12
CA LYS A 10 16.43 2.75 -18.41
C LYS A 10 16.78 2.61 -16.93
N TYR A 11 17.45 3.63 -16.39
CA TYR A 11 18.00 3.66 -15.04
C TYR A 11 19.25 2.80 -14.80
N VAL A 12 19.87 2.24 -15.84
CA VAL A 12 21.25 1.71 -15.80
C VAL A 12 22.20 2.80 -16.29
N GLY A 13 22.76 3.56 -15.34
CA GLY A 13 23.80 4.54 -15.62
C GLY A 13 25.20 3.91 -15.66
N PRO A 14 26.25 4.67 -16.01
CA PRO A 14 27.63 4.16 -16.10
C PRO A 14 28.12 3.46 -14.83
N ALA A 15 27.81 4.02 -13.65
CA ALA A 15 28.17 3.40 -12.37
C ALA A 15 27.45 2.06 -12.15
N THR A 16 26.15 1.98 -12.45
CA THR A 16 25.39 0.72 -12.38
C THR A 16 25.89 -0.28 -13.42
N ALA A 17 26.26 0.18 -14.61
CA ALA A 17 26.80 -0.64 -15.68
C ALA A 17 28.15 -1.27 -15.29
N GLU A 18 29.03 -0.52 -14.62
CA GLU A 18 30.29 -1.03 -14.07
C GLU A 18 30.04 -2.11 -13.02
N THR A 19 29.12 -1.85 -12.07
CA THR A 19 28.71 -2.84 -11.07
C THR A 19 28.12 -4.11 -11.69
N LEU A 20 27.32 -3.97 -12.75
CA LEU A 20 26.77 -5.12 -13.49
C LEU A 20 27.83 -5.87 -14.30
N ALA A 21 28.88 -5.21 -14.75
CA ALA A 21 29.99 -5.86 -15.47
C ALA A 21 30.83 -6.78 -14.56
N GLU A 22 30.86 -6.49 -13.25
CA GLU A 22 31.49 -7.34 -12.25
C GLU A 22 30.56 -8.47 -11.76
N ALA A 23 29.26 -8.34 -11.99
CA ALA A 23 28.26 -9.33 -11.64
C ALA A 23 28.23 -10.50 -12.65
N SER A 24 27.63 -11.62 -12.25
CA SER A 24 27.43 -12.78 -13.14
C SER A 24 26.30 -12.61 -14.16
N PHE A 25 25.65 -11.44 -14.18
CA PHE A 25 24.52 -11.11 -15.05
C PHE A 25 24.68 -9.69 -15.55
N GLY A 26 24.26 -9.45 -16.78
CA GLY A 26 24.38 -8.17 -17.46
C GLY A 26 23.05 -7.49 -17.71
N VAL A 27 23.11 -6.49 -18.58
CA VAL A 27 21.97 -5.65 -18.95
C VAL A 27 20.97 -6.38 -19.83
N ASP A 28 21.40 -7.40 -20.56
CA ASP A 28 20.51 -8.25 -21.35
C ASP A 28 19.63 -9.11 -20.43
N ASP A 29 20.19 -9.67 -19.36
CA ASP A 29 19.44 -10.44 -18.36
C ASP A 29 18.33 -9.61 -17.67
N ILE A 30 18.55 -8.31 -17.50
CA ILE A 30 17.52 -7.37 -17.00
C ILE A 30 16.36 -7.24 -17.98
N ARG A 31 16.64 -7.21 -19.30
CA ARG A 31 15.61 -7.14 -20.34
C ARG A 31 14.85 -8.46 -20.47
N GLU A 32 15.56 -9.57 -20.36
CA GLU A 32 14.99 -10.92 -20.37
C GLU A 32 14.29 -11.30 -19.06
N LYS A 33 14.36 -10.43 -18.04
CA LYS A 33 13.77 -10.64 -16.70
C LYS A 33 14.35 -11.84 -15.96
N ALA A 34 15.58 -12.22 -16.29
CA ALA A 34 16.36 -13.25 -15.61
C ALA A 34 17.02 -12.74 -14.31
N VAL A 35 16.83 -11.45 -13.97
CA VAL A 35 17.37 -10.81 -12.76
C VAL A 35 16.25 -10.40 -11.82
N SER A 36 16.47 -10.59 -10.52
CA SER A 36 15.55 -10.12 -9.46
C SER A 36 16.11 -8.89 -8.73
N TYR A 37 15.24 -8.17 -8.02
CA TYR A 37 15.66 -7.04 -7.18
C TYR A 37 16.78 -7.42 -6.20
N ARG A 38 16.67 -8.60 -5.56
CA ARG A 38 17.68 -9.07 -4.61
C ARG A 38 19.03 -9.36 -5.27
N MET A 39 19.03 -9.90 -6.48
CA MET A 39 20.26 -10.09 -7.24
C MET A 39 20.93 -8.75 -7.57
N LEU A 40 20.16 -7.72 -7.94
CA LEU A 40 20.71 -6.38 -8.17
C LEU A 40 21.38 -5.81 -6.91
N VAL A 41 20.70 -5.89 -5.76
CA VAL A 41 21.24 -5.36 -4.49
C VAL A 41 22.46 -6.17 -4.01
N ASP A 42 22.45 -7.50 -4.17
CA ASP A 42 23.55 -8.38 -3.81
C ASP A 42 24.80 -8.13 -4.66
N ALA A 43 24.61 -7.84 -5.96
CA ALA A 43 25.67 -7.39 -6.85
C ALA A 43 26.22 -5.99 -6.52
N GLY A 44 25.65 -5.29 -5.53
CA GLY A 44 26.10 -3.97 -5.09
C GLY A 44 25.39 -2.79 -5.77
N VAL A 45 24.35 -3.03 -6.58
CA VAL A 45 23.56 -1.94 -7.15
C VAL A 45 22.83 -1.22 -6.02
N ASN A 46 22.89 0.12 -6.04
CA ASN A 46 22.21 0.94 -5.04
C ASN A 46 20.71 0.56 -4.92
N PRO A 47 20.16 0.35 -3.70
CA PRO A 47 18.79 -0.13 -3.51
C PRO A 47 17.71 0.74 -4.17
N GLY A 48 17.90 2.06 -4.21
CA GLY A 48 16.96 2.97 -4.87
C GLY A 48 16.96 2.83 -6.39
N VAL A 49 18.14 2.60 -6.97
CA VAL A 49 18.30 2.33 -8.41
C VAL A 49 17.74 0.95 -8.75
N ALA A 50 18.05 -0.07 -7.95
CA ALA A 50 17.50 -1.42 -8.10
C ALA A 50 15.96 -1.43 -8.03
N ALA A 51 15.37 -0.65 -7.10
CA ALA A 51 13.92 -0.49 -6.99
C ALA A 51 13.30 0.15 -8.25
N ARG A 52 14.01 1.12 -8.86
CA ARG A 52 13.54 1.78 -10.07
C ARG A 52 13.66 0.87 -11.30
N ILE A 53 14.78 0.15 -11.44
CA ILE A 53 14.98 -0.86 -12.49
C ILE A 53 13.91 -1.95 -12.38
N ARG A 54 13.64 -2.46 -11.16
CA ARG A 54 12.61 -3.49 -10.93
C ARG A 54 11.23 -3.03 -11.39
N ARG A 55 10.82 -1.81 -11.04
CA ARG A 55 9.50 -1.26 -11.44
C ARG A 55 9.40 -1.09 -12.95
N GLU A 56 10.44 -0.55 -13.58
CA GLU A 56 10.45 -0.30 -15.02
C GLU A 56 10.46 -1.61 -15.83
N HIS A 57 11.29 -2.57 -15.44
CA HIS A 57 11.46 -3.84 -16.15
C HIS A 57 10.56 -4.96 -15.62
N SER A 58 9.67 -4.64 -14.67
CA SER A 58 8.75 -5.58 -14.01
C SER A 58 9.46 -6.82 -13.47
N LEU A 59 10.62 -6.63 -12.84
CA LEU A 59 11.43 -7.74 -12.31
C LEU A 59 10.82 -8.35 -11.05
N ALA A 60 11.07 -9.65 -10.87
CA ALA A 60 10.72 -10.35 -9.64
C ALA A 60 11.46 -9.75 -8.44
N TRP A 61 10.85 -9.80 -7.26
CA TRP A 61 11.52 -9.33 -6.04
C TRP A 61 12.69 -10.25 -5.65
N SER A 62 12.48 -11.56 -5.79
CA SER A 62 13.46 -12.64 -5.62
C SER A 62 12.92 -13.87 -6.36
N PHE A 63 13.80 -14.74 -6.89
CA PHE A 63 13.36 -16.01 -7.51
C PHE A 63 13.06 -17.11 -6.49
N GLU A 64 13.62 -16.98 -5.29
CA GLU A 64 13.40 -17.89 -4.16
C GLU A 64 12.25 -17.36 -3.28
N SER A 65 11.02 -17.45 -3.79
CA SER A 65 9.81 -17.00 -3.08
C SER A 65 8.86 -18.14 -2.75
N GLU A 66 9.39 -19.29 -2.35
CA GLU A 66 8.58 -20.37 -1.77
C GLU A 66 9.40 -21.15 -0.72
N GLY A 67 9.85 -20.47 0.35
CA GLY A 67 10.40 -21.18 1.52
C GLY A 67 11.32 -20.39 2.46
N ASP A 68 12.39 -19.79 1.94
CA ASP A 68 13.51 -19.35 2.81
C ASP A 68 13.33 -17.93 3.41
N ASP A 69 12.73 -16.99 2.66
CA ASP A 69 12.53 -15.60 3.11
C ASP A 69 11.59 -15.48 4.32
N LEU A 70 10.63 -16.40 4.45
CA LEU A 70 9.71 -16.50 5.58
C LEU A 70 10.42 -16.92 6.88
N GLY A 71 11.32 -17.90 6.84
CA GLY A 71 12.06 -18.38 8.02
C GLY A 71 13.03 -17.33 8.59
N ARG A 72 13.63 -16.54 7.70
CA ARG A 72 14.49 -15.43 8.11
C ARG A 72 13.71 -14.26 8.73
N ARG A 73 12.55 -13.94 8.16
CA ARG A 73 11.69 -12.86 8.68
C ARG A 73 10.97 -13.25 9.96
N SER A 74 10.57 -14.52 10.12
CA SER A 74 9.98 -15.02 11.36
C SER A 74 10.98 -15.00 12.52
N SER A 75 12.25 -15.35 12.27
CA SER A 75 13.31 -15.27 13.29
C SER A 75 13.71 -13.84 13.66
N GLN A 76 13.37 -12.85 12.84
CA GLN A 76 13.59 -11.42 13.10
C GLN A 76 12.46 -10.79 13.94
N VAL A 77 11.29 -11.43 14.04
CA VAL A 77 10.21 -11.04 14.94
C VAL A 77 10.50 -11.58 16.34
N ARG A 78 11.10 -10.76 17.20
CA ARG A 78 11.13 -11.02 18.64
C ARG A 78 9.94 -10.34 19.31
N GLY A 79 9.30 -11.06 20.23
CA GLY A 79 8.27 -10.50 21.12
C GLY A 79 6.85 -11.00 20.91
N LEU A 80 6.64 -12.16 20.27
CA LEU A 80 5.31 -12.76 20.19
C LEU A 80 4.84 -13.14 21.60
N GLY A 81 3.79 -12.44 22.08
CA GLY A 81 3.21 -12.69 23.39
C GLY A 81 2.53 -14.05 23.47
N ASP A 82 2.22 -14.51 24.67
CA ASP A 82 1.58 -15.81 24.89
C ASP A 82 0.22 -15.93 24.17
N ALA A 83 -0.51 -14.81 24.11
CA ALA A 83 -1.78 -14.69 23.40
C ALA A 83 -1.65 -14.90 21.87
N GLU A 84 -0.55 -14.44 21.29
CA GLU A 84 -0.30 -14.59 19.86
C GLU A 84 0.24 -16.00 19.53
N ARG A 85 0.99 -16.66 20.44
CA ARG A 85 1.35 -18.08 20.27
C ARG A 85 0.12 -18.99 20.26
N ALA A 86 -0.87 -18.71 21.11
CA ALA A 86 -2.12 -19.46 21.14
C ALA A 86 -2.87 -19.34 19.80
N TRP A 87 -2.85 -18.15 19.20
CA TRP A 87 -3.46 -17.89 17.89
C TRP A 87 -2.76 -18.63 16.74
N VAL A 88 -1.43 -18.70 16.75
CA VAL A 88 -0.67 -19.45 15.74
C VAL A 88 -0.93 -20.95 15.85
N ALA A 89 -0.94 -21.50 17.07
CA ALA A 89 -1.18 -22.93 17.30
C ALA A 89 -2.56 -23.39 16.80
N ALA A 90 -3.59 -22.55 16.99
CA ALA A 90 -4.94 -22.81 16.48
C ALA A 90 -5.02 -22.77 14.94
N SER A 91 -4.18 -21.95 14.30
CA SER A 91 -4.17 -21.80 12.85
C SER A 91 -3.26 -22.80 12.11
N SER A 92 -2.37 -23.50 12.81
CA SER A 92 -1.38 -24.42 12.22
C SER A 92 -1.82 -25.89 12.09
N GLY A 93 -3.05 -26.24 12.48
CA GLY A 93 -3.50 -27.62 12.63
C GLY A 93 -4.47 -28.19 11.59
N ASP A 94 -4.93 -27.43 10.59
CA ASP A 94 -6.07 -27.84 9.75
C ASP A 94 -5.88 -27.49 8.26
N TRP A 95 -4.81 -27.99 7.63
CA TRP A 95 -4.68 -27.86 6.16
C TRP A 95 -4.18 -29.14 5.46
N GLN A 96 -3.80 -30.20 6.19
CA GLN A 96 -3.34 -31.46 5.61
C GLN A 96 -3.62 -32.65 6.53
N GLU A 97 -4.87 -33.09 6.69
CA GLU A 97 -5.19 -34.50 6.98
C GLU A 97 -6.72 -34.72 6.95
N GLU A 98 -7.28 -34.96 5.75
CA GLU A 98 -8.59 -35.61 5.64
C GLU A 98 -8.63 -36.51 4.39
N GLU A 99 -7.99 -37.67 4.49
CA GLU A 99 -8.44 -38.87 3.77
C GLU A 99 -8.70 -39.99 4.78
N SER A 100 -9.90 -39.97 5.38
CA SER A 100 -10.72 -41.15 5.71
C SER A 100 -11.98 -40.72 6.49
N LYS A 101 -13.13 -40.68 5.80
CA LYS A 101 -14.48 -40.63 6.41
C LYS A 101 -14.87 -42.02 6.99
N PRO A 102 -15.90 -42.17 7.86
CA PRO A 102 -17.17 -41.40 7.89
C PRO A 102 -17.71 -40.95 9.29
N GLU A 103 -18.74 -40.10 9.23
CA GLU A 103 -19.40 -39.28 10.27
C GLU A 103 -20.32 -40.07 11.25
N PRO A 104 -20.90 -39.44 12.30
CA PRO A 104 -22.07 -38.52 12.15
C PRO A 104 -22.02 -37.22 13.01
N ASP A 105 -22.64 -36.16 12.45
CA ASP A 105 -23.28 -35.00 13.08
C ASP A 105 -22.51 -34.17 14.13
N GLY A 106 -21.61 -33.29 13.65
CA GLY A 106 -21.07 -32.15 14.42
C GLY A 106 -21.51 -30.77 13.88
N GLU A 107 -22.30 -30.75 12.81
CA GLU A 107 -22.64 -29.54 12.04
C GLU A 107 -23.79 -28.70 12.63
N ALA A 108 -24.31 -29.07 13.80
CA ALA A 108 -25.39 -28.33 14.47
C ALA A 108 -24.89 -27.34 15.55
N ALA A 109 -23.61 -27.40 15.97
CA ALA A 109 -23.12 -26.62 17.11
C ALA A 109 -22.69 -25.19 16.75
N TRP A 110 -22.20 -24.95 15.53
CA TRP A 110 -21.72 -23.62 15.10
C TRP A 110 -22.87 -22.67 14.71
N VAL A 111 -24.02 -23.21 14.32
CA VAL A 111 -25.22 -22.42 14.02
C VAL A 111 -25.91 -21.91 15.29
N ALA A 112 -25.79 -22.64 16.41
CA ALA A 112 -26.42 -22.25 17.68
C ALA A 112 -25.71 -21.09 18.39
N ALA A 113 -24.40 -20.91 18.18
CA ALA A 113 -23.62 -19.85 18.83
C ALA A 113 -23.79 -18.46 18.18
N SER A 114 -24.28 -18.38 16.93
CA SER A 114 -24.57 -17.11 16.24
C SER A 114 -26.02 -16.64 16.38
N GLY A 115 -26.84 -17.32 17.19
CA GLY A 115 -28.27 -17.02 17.38
C GLY A 115 -28.59 -15.90 18.38
N GLY A 116 -27.76 -14.87 18.49
CA GLY A 116 -27.95 -13.76 19.43
C GLY A 116 -28.05 -12.41 18.73
N ASP A 117 -29.29 -11.90 18.64
CA ASP A 117 -29.68 -10.55 18.18
C ASP A 117 -29.35 -10.21 16.72
N GLY A 118 -30.08 -10.85 15.83
CA GLY A 118 -30.21 -10.41 14.45
C GLY A 118 -30.88 -9.04 14.39
N ALA A 119 -30.08 -7.99 14.23
CA ALA A 119 -30.53 -6.76 13.59
C ALA A 119 -31.17 -7.18 12.26
N LYS A 120 -32.50 -7.04 12.17
CA LYS A 120 -33.25 -7.29 10.94
C LYS A 120 -32.87 -6.23 9.92
N ALA A 121 -31.77 -6.46 9.21
CA ALA A 121 -31.67 -5.98 7.85
C ALA A 121 -32.57 -6.94 7.05
N ASP A 122 -33.80 -6.49 6.76
CA ASP A 122 -34.50 -7.09 5.62
C ASP A 122 -33.54 -6.98 4.43
N GLY A 123 -33.36 -8.07 3.69
CA GLY A 123 -32.45 -8.09 2.53
C GLY A 123 -32.92 -7.22 1.37
N SER A 124 -33.65 -6.14 1.63
CA SER A 124 -34.13 -5.15 0.68
C SER A 124 -33.20 -3.93 0.59
N GLY A 125 -31.97 -4.05 1.08
CA GLY A 125 -30.91 -3.09 0.82
C GLY A 125 -30.14 -3.49 -0.43
N ASP A 126 -30.19 -2.68 -1.47
CA ASP A 126 -29.31 -2.83 -2.62
C ASP A 126 -27.84 -2.85 -2.12
N PRO A 127 -27.06 -3.91 -2.41
CA PRO A 127 -25.72 -4.06 -1.86
C PRO A 127 -24.78 -2.93 -2.31
N VAL A 128 -25.04 -2.31 -3.47
CA VAL A 128 -24.29 -1.14 -3.94
C VAL A 128 -24.64 0.10 -3.14
N ALA A 129 -25.90 0.28 -2.73
CA ALA A 129 -26.31 1.35 -1.83
C ALA A 129 -25.71 1.18 -0.42
N ALA A 130 -25.67 -0.05 0.09
CA ALA A 130 -25.05 -0.36 1.37
C ALA A 130 -23.52 -0.12 1.36
N GLU A 131 -22.84 -0.53 0.28
CA GLU A 131 -21.41 -0.25 0.09
C GLU A 131 -21.14 1.25 -0.10
N SER A 132 -21.97 1.97 -0.85
CA SER A 132 -21.85 3.42 -1.03
C SER A 132 -21.97 4.17 0.29
N ALA A 133 -22.94 3.80 1.13
CA ALA A 133 -23.11 4.37 2.47
C ALA A 133 -21.93 4.05 3.42
N TRP A 134 -21.21 2.94 3.20
CA TRP A 134 -19.98 2.64 3.92
C TRP A 134 -18.80 3.49 3.43
N ARG A 135 -18.68 3.67 2.11
CA ARG A 135 -17.64 4.55 1.52
C ARG A 135 -17.85 6.00 1.93
N ASP A 136 -19.08 6.49 1.92
CA ASP A 136 -19.37 7.89 2.30
C ASP A 136 -19.10 8.15 3.78
N ARG A 137 -19.34 7.17 4.67
CA ARG A 137 -18.95 7.28 6.08
C ARG A 137 -17.45 7.17 6.33
N SER A 138 -16.72 6.50 5.45
CA SER A 138 -15.27 6.31 5.58
C SER A 138 -14.45 7.35 4.82
N ARG A 139 -15.12 8.24 4.08
CA ARG A 139 -14.48 9.29 3.30
C ARG A 139 -14.02 10.43 4.22
N PRO A 140 -12.78 10.91 4.08
CA PRO A 140 -12.34 12.13 4.72
C PRO A 140 -13.27 13.30 4.35
N THR A 141 -13.54 14.20 5.30
CA THR A 141 -14.32 15.42 5.04
C THR A 141 -13.71 16.16 3.85
N PRO A 142 -14.44 16.36 2.74
CA PRO A 142 -13.88 16.98 1.54
C PRO A 142 -13.63 18.48 1.77
N VAL A 143 -12.60 19.05 1.11
CA VAL A 143 -12.26 20.48 1.27
C VAL A 143 -13.37 21.44 0.87
N GLY A 144 -14.23 21.04 -0.08
CA GLY A 144 -15.39 21.83 -0.49
C GLY A 144 -16.52 21.92 0.55
N SER A 145 -16.40 21.21 1.67
CA SER A 145 -17.29 21.38 2.83
C SER A 145 -16.85 22.52 3.77
N LEU A 146 -15.69 23.13 3.55
CA LEU A 146 -15.23 24.29 4.32
C LEU A 146 -15.97 25.56 3.86
N ASP A 147 -16.46 26.31 4.85
CA ASP A 147 -17.05 27.62 4.62
C ASP A 147 -15.98 28.57 4.07
N GLY A 148 -16.28 29.24 2.95
CA GLY A 148 -15.33 30.13 2.26
C GLY A 148 -14.43 29.46 1.20
N VAL A 149 -14.57 28.15 0.93
CA VAL A 149 -13.96 27.46 -0.23
C VAL A 149 -14.98 27.37 -1.35
N GLY A 150 -14.76 28.08 -2.45
CA GLY A 150 -15.57 27.94 -3.66
C GLY A 150 -15.28 26.64 -4.42
N ALA A 151 -16.19 26.26 -5.33
CA ALA A 151 -16.04 25.06 -6.15
C ALA A 151 -14.76 25.07 -7.01
N THR A 152 -14.36 26.25 -7.49
CA THR A 152 -13.10 26.44 -8.22
C THR A 152 -11.91 26.19 -7.30
N GLU A 153 -11.86 26.84 -6.12
CA GLU A 153 -10.78 26.63 -5.15
C GLU A 153 -10.64 25.17 -4.72
N ALA A 154 -11.77 24.46 -4.53
CA ALA A 154 -11.74 23.02 -4.24
C ALA A 154 -11.17 22.18 -5.39
N ALA A 155 -11.43 22.56 -6.65
CA ALA A 155 -10.88 21.88 -7.83
C ALA A 155 -9.37 22.09 -7.95
N ASP A 156 -8.88 23.32 -7.72
CA ASP A 156 -7.45 23.60 -7.77
C ASP A 156 -6.70 22.90 -6.61
N LEU A 157 -7.28 22.89 -5.41
CA LEU A 157 -6.71 22.12 -4.30
C LEU A 157 -6.63 20.62 -4.63
N ALA A 158 -7.63 20.08 -5.32
CA ALA A 158 -7.59 18.69 -5.80
C ALA A 158 -6.50 18.45 -6.85
N GLU A 159 -6.18 19.43 -7.70
CA GLU A 159 -5.04 19.37 -8.64
C GLU A 159 -3.69 19.31 -7.91
N ALA A 160 -3.58 19.99 -6.76
CA ALA A 160 -2.45 19.84 -5.83
C ALA A 160 -2.50 18.56 -4.97
N GLY A 161 -3.51 17.69 -5.15
CA GLY A 161 -3.70 16.46 -4.38
C GLY A 161 -4.34 16.66 -3.00
N ILE A 162 -4.80 17.86 -2.69
CA ILE A 162 -5.45 18.23 -1.42
C ILE A 162 -6.97 18.11 -1.58
N THR A 163 -7.49 16.93 -1.31
CA THR A 163 -8.93 16.62 -1.48
C THR A 163 -9.73 16.63 -0.18
N SER A 164 -9.07 16.73 0.98
CA SER A 164 -9.72 16.67 2.30
C SER A 164 -9.29 17.77 3.26
N VAL A 165 -10.17 18.14 4.19
CA VAL A 165 -9.93 19.17 5.22
C VAL A 165 -8.68 18.85 6.05
N ARG A 166 -8.51 17.59 6.44
CA ARG A 166 -7.32 17.15 7.18
C ARG A 166 -6.03 17.31 6.38
N ALA A 167 -6.06 16.97 5.08
CA ALA A 167 -4.92 17.15 4.20
C ALA A 167 -4.55 18.63 4.06
N LEU A 168 -5.54 19.51 3.90
CA LEU A 168 -5.36 20.96 3.83
C LEU A 168 -4.79 21.53 5.14
N ALA A 169 -5.30 21.10 6.29
CA ALA A 169 -4.81 21.52 7.60
C ALA A 169 -3.32 21.18 7.83
N SER A 170 -2.85 20.06 7.27
CA SER A 170 -1.45 19.60 7.35
C SER A 170 -0.54 20.11 6.23
N ALA A 171 -1.11 20.74 5.20
CA ALA A 171 -0.35 21.17 4.04
C ALA A 171 0.51 22.41 4.35
N ASP A 172 1.62 22.54 3.62
CA ASP A 172 2.45 23.74 3.64
C ASP A 172 1.85 24.78 2.67
N PRO A 173 1.39 25.95 3.15
CA PRO A 173 0.65 26.89 2.31
C PRO A 173 1.52 27.52 1.22
N GLU A 174 2.82 27.71 1.45
CA GLU A 174 3.73 28.25 0.44
C GLU A 174 3.97 27.24 -0.69
N ALA A 175 4.17 25.97 -0.36
CA ALA A 175 4.33 24.91 -1.35
C ALA A 175 3.06 24.72 -2.21
N VAL A 176 1.88 24.84 -1.60
CA VAL A 176 0.59 24.73 -2.30
C VAL A 176 0.34 25.96 -3.18
N ALA A 177 0.64 27.16 -2.68
CA ALA A 177 0.56 28.40 -3.44
C ALA A 177 1.49 28.36 -4.66
N ALA A 178 2.73 27.88 -4.48
CA ALA A 178 3.69 27.72 -5.57
C ALA A 178 3.25 26.67 -6.60
N ALA A 179 2.63 25.57 -6.16
CA ALA A 179 2.13 24.53 -7.06
C ALA A 179 0.92 24.99 -7.88
N LEU A 180 0.09 25.88 -7.33
CA LEU A 180 -1.15 26.37 -7.95
C LEU A 180 -1.02 27.76 -8.57
N ASP A 181 0.17 28.36 -8.58
CA ASP A 181 0.41 29.75 -8.99
C ASP A 181 -0.57 30.74 -8.32
N ARG A 182 -0.69 30.63 -6.99
CA ARG A 182 -1.64 31.40 -6.18
C ARG A 182 -0.99 32.23 -5.09
N ASP A 183 -1.80 33.15 -4.58
CA ASP A 183 -1.46 33.98 -3.43
C ASP A 183 -1.33 33.11 -2.17
N ALA A 184 -0.17 33.21 -1.50
CA ALA A 184 0.16 32.38 -0.35
C ALA A 184 -0.65 32.76 0.91
N ASP A 185 -0.99 34.04 1.08
CA ASP A 185 -1.82 34.50 2.19
C ASP A 185 -3.23 33.90 2.07
N ARG A 186 -3.78 33.85 0.86
CA ARG A 186 -5.08 33.21 0.63
C ARG A 186 -5.07 31.70 0.93
N VAL A 187 -3.99 30.99 0.58
CA VAL A 187 -3.86 29.55 0.91
C VAL A 187 -3.68 29.33 2.41
N ALA A 188 -2.97 30.23 3.10
CA ALA A 188 -2.82 30.20 4.55
C ALA A 188 -4.17 30.39 5.27
N GLU A 189 -5.00 31.33 4.82
CA GLU A 189 -6.37 31.52 5.35
C GLU A 189 -7.21 30.24 5.22
N LEU A 190 -7.15 29.57 4.07
CA LEU A 190 -7.88 28.33 3.82
C LEU A 190 -7.39 27.19 4.71
N ARG A 191 -6.07 27.12 4.95
CA ARG A 191 -5.46 26.14 5.86
C ARG A 191 -5.86 26.40 7.32
N ASP A 192 -5.89 27.65 7.76
CA ASP A 192 -6.33 27.99 9.12
C ASP A 192 -7.82 27.71 9.33
N ALA A 193 -8.67 27.96 8.32
CA ALA A 193 -10.07 27.54 8.33
C ALA A 193 -10.22 26.01 8.41
N ALA A 194 -9.35 25.25 7.74
CA ALA A 194 -9.32 23.80 7.81
C ALA A 194 -8.90 23.27 9.20
N VAL A 195 -7.93 23.94 9.84
CA VAL A 195 -7.48 23.62 11.21
C VAL A 195 -8.59 23.90 12.23
N ASP A 196 -9.29 25.03 12.14
CA ASP A 196 -10.43 25.34 13.03
C ASP A 196 -11.56 24.31 12.87
N HIS A 197 -11.90 23.94 11.62
CA HIS A 197 -12.92 22.94 11.34
C HIS A 197 -12.55 21.55 11.90
N ALA A 198 -11.29 21.16 11.77
CA ALA A 198 -10.79 19.90 12.33
C ALA A 198 -10.79 19.91 13.88
N GLY A 199 -10.58 21.08 14.50
CA GLY A 199 -10.67 21.25 15.95
C GLY A 199 -12.09 21.32 16.51
N ARG A 200 -13.07 21.70 15.68
CA ARG A 200 -14.51 21.73 16.02
C ARG A 200 -15.24 20.40 15.81
N SER A 201 -14.64 19.47 15.06
CA SER A 201 -15.22 18.15 14.82
C SER A 201 -14.96 17.24 16.04
N PRO A 202 -15.98 16.83 16.81
CA PRO A 202 -15.84 15.98 18.00
C PRO A 202 -15.48 14.53 17.68
#